data_AF-A0A926JM95-F1
#
_entry.id   AF-A0A926JM95-F1
#
_cell.length_a   1.000
_cell.length_b   1.000
_cell.length_c   1.000
_cell.angle_alpha   90.00
_cell.angle_beta   90.00
_cell.angle_gamma   90.00
#
_symmetry.space_group_name_H-M   'P 1'
#
loop_
_entity.id
_entity.type
_entity.pdbx_description
1 polymer ?
#
loop_
_entity_poly.entity_id
_entity_poly.type
_entity_poly.pdbx_seq_one_letter_code
_entity_poly.pdbx_strand_id
1 'polypeptide(L)'
;MPASPRQRLSAAERRKQALQAFLAGMDLRTIAQQVGYADASAAKKAIDRAIQESIAREEADIDELRQLEVLRYDRLQAAWWSAAIGKDRSHHAARIVLECIRGRSRLTGVEAPRRINLDAQKLGDEILALMEEMRAEDDDG
;
A
#
# COMPACT_ATOMS: atom_id res chain seq x y z
N MET A 1 -12.14 -10.08 48.18
CA MET A 1 -11.26 -9.07 47.57
C MET A 1 -11.43 -9.14 46.05
N PRO A 2 -12.13 -8.20 45.37
CA PRO A 2 -12.30 -8.27 43.92
C PRO A 2 -11.02 -7.82 43.22
N ALA A 3 -10.72 -8.39 42.05
CA ALA A 3 -9.46 -8.21 41.34
C ALA A 3 -9.16 -6.73 41.01
N SER A 4 -7.88 -6.36 41.14
CA SER A 4 -7.31 -5.05 40.81
C SER A 4 -7.68 -4.59 39.38
N PRO A 5 -7.86 -3.28 39.11
CA PRO A 5 -8.20 -2.70 37.80
C PRO A 5 -7.07 -2.78 36.76
N ARG A 6 -6.44 -3.95 36.60
CA ARG A 6 -5.34 -4.22 35.67
C ARG A 6 -5.78 -3.86 34.25
N GLN A 7 -5.33 -2.69 33.81
CA GLN A 7 -5.21 -2.18 32.45
C GLN A 7 -6.30 -2.66 31.49
N ARG A 8 -7.40 -1.90 31.40
CA ARG A 8 -8.29 -1.98 30.24
C ARG A 8 -7.43 -1.68 29.00
N LEU A 9 -7.22 -2.70 28.16
CA LEU A 9 -6.54 -2.55 26.88
C LEU A 9 -7.22 -1.40 26.11
N SER A 10 -6.40 -0.48 25.61
CA SER A 10 -6.89 0.57 24.74
C SER A 10 -7.61 -0.02 23.53
N ALA A 11 -8.49 0.76 22.92
CA ALA A 11 -9.16 0.32 21.69
C ALA A 11 -8.16 0.00 20.55
N ALA A 12 -6.97 0.62 20.56
CA ALA A 12 -5.91 0.35 19.60
C ALA A 12 -5.21 -1.00 19.87
N GLU A 13 -4.88 -1.30 21.13
CA GLU A 13 -4.26 -2.58 21.51
C GLU A 13 -5.20 -3.76 21.27
N ARG A 14 -6.50 -3.60 21.58
CA ARG A 14 -7.52 -4.61 21.28
C ARG A 14 -7.62 -4.89 19.78
N ARG A 15 -7.55 -3.85 18.93
CA ARG A 15 -7.53 -4.01 17.47
C ARG A 15 -6.29 -4.75 17.00
N LYS A 16 -5.11 -4.40 17.53
CA LYS A 16 -3.85 -5.07 17.21
C LYS A 16 -3.86 -6.55 17.59
N GLN A 17 -4.34 -6.89 18.78
CA GLN A 17 -4.46 -8.28 19.23
C GLN A 17 -5.47 -9.08 18.39
N ALA A 18 -6.60 -8.47 18.02
CA ALA A 18 -7.59 -9.10 17.16
C ALA A 18 -7.04 -9.40 15.76
N LEU A 19 -6.28 -8.46 15.18
CA LEU A 19 -5.60 -8.68 13.90
C LEU A 19 -4.56 -9.80 13.99
N GLN A 20 -3.75 -9.84 15.06
CA GLN A 20 -2.77 -10.91 15.26
C GLN A 20 -3.43 -12.29 15.41
N ALA A 21 -4.52 -12.39 16.17
CA ALA A 21 -5.26 -13.63 16.35
C ALA A 21 -5.92 -14.10 15.04
N PHE A 22 -6.43 -13.17 14.24
CA PHE A 22 -6.97 -13.45 12.90
C PHE A 22 -5.88 -13.98 11.95
N LEU A 23 -4.70 -13.37 11.93
CA LEU A 23 -3.56 -13.84 11.13
C LEU A 23 -3.05 -15.22 11.58
N ALA A 24 -3.23 -15.58 12.85
CA ALA A 24 -2.95 -16.91 13.38
C ALA A 24 -4.04 -17.96 13.03
N GLY A 25 -5.09 -17.57 12.30
CA GLY A 25 -6.14 -18.47 11.82
C GLY A 25 -7.30 -18.71 12.81
N MET A 26 -7.43 -17.91 13.87
CA MET A 26 -8.56 -18.05 14.81
C MET A 26 -9.88 -17.56 14.20
N ASP A 27 -11.00 -18.17 14.62
CA ASP A 27 -12.33 -17.73 14.21
C ASP A 27 -12.78 -16.45 14.94
N LEU A 28 -13.71 -15.72 14.32
CA LEU A 28 -14.16 -14.41 14.80
C LEU A 28 -14.87 -14.44 16.16
N ARG A 29 -15.54 -15.55 16.52
CA ARG A 29 -16.22 -15.67 17.81
C ARG A 29 -15.20 -15.84 18.93
N THR A 30 -14.20 -16.69 18.71
CA THR A 30 -13.07 -16.88 19.63
C THR A 30 -12.30 -15.58 19.82
N ILE A 31 -12.01 -14.85 18.74
CA ILE A 31 -11.34 -13.54 18.81
C ILE A 31 -12.18 -12.52 19.60
N ALA A 32 -13.50 -12.47 19.36
CA ALA A 32 -14.38 -11.57 20.09
C ALA A 32 -14.33 -11.83 21.60
N GLN A 33 -14.39 -13.10 22.01
CA GLN A 33 -14.34 -13.48 23.42
C GLN A 33 -12.97 -13.19 24.06
N GLN A 34 -11.89 -13.47 23.35
CA GLN A 34 -10.52 -13.31 23.86
C GLN A 34 -10.12 -11.84 24.03
N VAL A 35 -10.55 -10.98 23.11
CA VAL A 35 -10.21 -9.54 23.09
C VAL A 35 -11.25 -8.68 23.83
N GLY A 36 -12.45 -9.22 24.06
CA GLY A 36 -13.55 -8.53 24.73
C GLY A 36 -14.35 -7.62 23.80
N TYR A 37 -14.69 -8.11 22.60
CA TYR A 37 -15.72 -7.52 21.74
C TYR A 37 -17.10 -8.12 22.05
N ALA A 38 -18.16 -7.35 21.75
CA ALA A 38 -19.54 -7.76 22.02
C ALA A 38 -19.96 -9.01 21.24
N ASP A 39 -19.48 -9.14 20.00
CA ASP A 39 -19.81 -10.23 19.09
C ASP A 39 -18.76 -10.38 17.97
N ALA A 40 -18.95 -11.40 17.14
CA ALA A 40 -18.09 -11.67 15.98
C ALA A 40 -18.12 -10.56 14.91
N SER A 41 -19.23 -9.83 14.77
CA SER A 41 -19.35 -8.70 13.82
C SER A 41 -18.50 -7.52 14.29
N ALA A 42 -18.51 -7.23 15.58
CA ALA A 42 -17.67 -6.22 16.20
C ALA A 42 -16.18 -6.57 16.09
N ALA A 43 -15.81 -7.84 16.26
CA ALA A 43 -14.45 -8.31 16.01
C ALA A 43 -14.03 -8.14 14.54
N LYS A 44 -14.89 -8.53 13.59
CA LYS A 44 -14.62 -8.34 12.15
C LYS A 44 -14.41 -6.87 11.79
N LYS A 45 -15.30 -5.97 12.22
CA LYS A 45 -15.15 -4.52 11.99
C LYS A 45 -13.84 -3.96 12.56
N ALA A 46 -13.42 -4.45 13.72
CA ALA A 46 -12.17 -4.05 14.35
C ALA A 46 -10.94 -4.53 13.57
N ILE A 47 -10.97 -5.76 13.06
CA ILE A 47 -9.92 -6.35 12.21
C ILE A 47 -9.85 -5.58 10.88
N ASP A 48 -10.99 -5.41 10.19
CA ASP A 48 -11.06 -4.70 8.91
C ASP A 48 -10.52 -3.26 9.07
N ARG A 49 -10.85 -2.58 10.17
CA ARG A 49 -10.29 -1.26 10.49
C ARG A 49 -8.78 -1.30 10.74
N ALA A 50 -8.28 -2.31 11.44
CA ALA A 50 -6.84 -2.46 11.67
C ALA A 50 -6.07 -2.70 10.37
N ILE A 51 -6.64 -3.46 9.43
CA ILE A 51 -6.08 -3.68 8.09
C ILE A 51 -6.04 -2.37 7.31
N GLN A 52 -7.16 -1.63 7.26
CA GLN A 52 -7.24 -0.33 6.59
C GLN A 52 -6.26 0.69 7.18
N GLU A 53 -6.12 0.73 8.51
CA GLU A 53 -5.13 1.59 9.19
C GLU A 53 -3.67 1.15 8.94
N SER A 54 -3.42 -0.12 8.61
CA SER A 54 -2.08 -0.58 8.22
C SER A 54 -1.76 -0.15 6.79
N ILE A 55 -2.70 -0.38 5.87
CA ILE A 55 -2.58 0.03 4.46
C ILE A 55 -2.39 1.54 4.36
N ALA A 56 -3.24 2.33 5.02
CA ALA A 56 -3.13 3.79 5.00
C ALA A 56 -1.80 4.29 5.62
N ARG A 57 -1.24 3.58 6.60
CA ARG A 57 0.09 3.91 7.16
C ARG A 57 1.21 3.58 6.18
N GLU A 58 1.14 2.43 5.52
CA GLU A 58 2.10 2.03 4.49
C GLU A 58 2.06 3.00 3.29
N GLU A 59 0.86 3.41 2.85
CA GLU A 59 0.69 4.42 1.80
C GLU A 59 1.25 5.78 2.21
N ALA A 60 0.96 6.25 3.44
CA ALA A 60 1.50 7.50 3.95
C ALA A 60 3.04 7.49 4.06
N ASP A 61 3.63 6.37 4.49
CA ASP A 61 5.09 6.19 4.57
C ASP A 61 5.72 6.21 3.17
N ILE A 62 5.10 5.54 2.20
CA ILE A 62 5.55 5.55 0.79
C ILE A 62 5.48 6.97 0.19
N ASP A 63 4.42 7.72 0.47
CA ASP A 63 4.27 9.10 0.00
C ASP A 63 5.32 10.04 0.61
N GLU A 64 5.58 9.93 1.91
CA GLU A 64 6.64 10.68 2.60
C GLU A 64 8.04 10.36 2.05
N LEU A 65 8.34 9.08 1.82
CA LEU A 65 9.60 8.63 1.23
C LEU A 65 9.76 9.14 -0.20
N ARG A 66 8.67 9.11 -0.99
CA ARG A 66 8.65 9.67 -2.36
C ARG A 66 8.93 11.17 -2.34
N GLN A 67 8.29 11.92 -1.42
CA GLN A 67 8.52 13.37 -1.28
C GLN A 67 9.97 13.68 -0.89
N LEU A 68 10.52 12.95 0.08
CA LEU A 68 11.92 13.10 0.50
C LEU A 68 12.89 12.89 -0.67
N GLU A 69 12.63 11.87 -1.50
CA GLU A 69 13.48 11.57 -2.64
C GLU A 69 13.36 12.62 -3.75
N VAL A 70 12.15 13.16 -4.00
CA VAL A 70 11.96 14.32 -4.89
C VAL A 70 12.79 15.52 -4.42
N LEU A 71 12.78 15.83 -3.12
CA LEU A 71 13.57 16.93 -2.55
C LEU A 71 15.09 16.72 -2.72
N ARG A 72 15.57 15.48 -2.62
CA ARG A 72 16.98 15.15 -2.89
C ARG A 72 17.34 15.38 -4.35
N TYR A 73 16.50 14.98 -5.29
CA TYR A 73 16.69 15.27 -6.71
C TYR A 73 16.66 16.76 -7.01
N ASP A 74 15.75 17.53 -6.39
CA ASP A 74 15.68 18.98 -6.55
C ASP A 74 16.96 19.66 -6.08
N ARG A 75 17.48 19.24 -4.91
CA ARG A 75 18.74 19.76 -4.38
C ARG A 75 19.91 19.46 -5.32
N LEU A 76 19.99 18.24 -5.84
CA LEU A 76 21.04 17.85 -6.77
C LEU A 76 20.92 18.63 -8.09
N GLN A 77 19.71 18.74 -8.65
CA GLN A 77 19.46 19.51 -9.86
C GLN A 77 19.87 20.98 -9.69
N ALA A 78 19.51 21.62 -8.58
CA ALA A 78 19.86 23.01 -8.30
C ALA A 78 21.39 23.22 -8.27
N ALA A 79 22.15 22.28 -7.71
CA ALA A 79 23.61 22.35 -7.65
C ALA A 79 24.27 22.34 -9.04
N TRP A 80 23.68 21.62 -10.00
CA TRP A 80 24.22 21.47 -11.36
C TRP A 80 23.55 22.38 -12.40
N TRP A 81 22.47 23.07 -12.04
CA TRP A 81 21.64 23.82 -12.99
C TRP A 81 22.41 24.91 -13.73
N SER A 82 23.13 25.76 -13.00
CA SER A 82 23.94 26.84 -13.59
C SER A 82 25.02 26.31 -14.52
N ALA A 83 25.67 25.20 -14.17
CA ALA A 83 26.67 24.53 -14.99
C ALA A 83 26.07 23.78 -16.21
N ALA A 84 24.77 23.47 -16.20
CA ALA A 84 24.09 22.80 -17.30
C ALA A 84 23.61 23.78 -18.38
N ILE A 85 23.13 24.96 -18.00
CA ILE A 85 22.52 25.94 -18.93
C ILE A 85 23.28 27.27 -19.05
N GLY A 86 24.32 27.47 -18.24
CA GLY A 86 25.09 28.70 -18.20
C GLY A 86 25.98 28.93 -19.42
N LYS A 87 26.75 30.02 -19.37
CA LYS A 87 27.69 30.40 -20.44
C LYS A 87 28.79 29.34 -20.62
N ASP A 88 29.34 28.85 -19.51
CA ASP A 88 30.36 27.79 -19.49
C ASP A 88 29.72 26.40 -19.28
N ARG A 89 28.65 26.13 -20.03
CA ARG A 89 27.86 24.91 -19.87
C ARG A 89 28.69 23.64 -20.14
N SER A 90 28.50 22.63 -19.31
CA SER A 90 29.13 21.32 -19.41
C SER A 90 28.13 20.24 -19.80
N HIS A 91 28.48 19.42 -20.79
CA HIS A 91 27.70 18.23 -21.15
C HIS A 91 27.53 17.27 -19.98
N HIS A 92 28.51 17.18 -19.07
CA HIS A 92 28.42 16.36 -17.88
C HIS A 92 27.35 16.88 -16.91
N ALA A 93 27.33 18.20 -16.65
CA ALA A 93 26.32 18.85 -15.82
C ALA A 93 24.91 18.70 -16.42
N ALA A 94 24.79 18.87 -17.74
CA ALA A 94 23.52 18.66 -18.45
C ALA A 94 23.02 17.21 -18.30
N ARG A 95 23.90 16.21 -18.36
CA ARG A 95 23.54 14.81 -18.14
C ARG A 95 23.02 14.57 -16.72
N ILE A 96 23.70 15.10 -15.70
CA ILE A 96 23.27 14.98 -14.30
C ILE A 96 21.88 15.60 -14.10
N VAL A 97 21.65 16.80 -14.63
CA VAL A 97 20.35 17.48 -14.55
C VAL A 97 19.25 16.65 -15.24
N LEU A 98 19.52 16.09 -16.42
CA LEU A 98 18.55 15.22 -17.12
C LEU A 98 18.22 13.95 -16.32
N GLU A 99 19.20 13.34 -15.64
CA GLU A 99 18.95 12.20 -14.76
C GLU A 99 18.13 12.57 -13.53
N CYS A 100 18.35 13.75 -12.95
CA CYS A 100 17.53 14.25 -11.84
C CYS A 100 16.08 14.48 -12.27
N ILE A 101 15.87 15.09 -13.45
CA ILE A 101 14.53 15.31 -14.02
C ILE A 101 13.83 13.97 -14.25
N ARG A 102 14.51 12.98 -14.86
CA ARG A 102 13.97 11.62 -15.04
C ARG A 102 13.63 10.95 -13.73
N GLY A 103 14.50 11.05 -12.72
CA GLY A 103 14.27 10.51 -11.39
C GLY A 103 12.98 11.04 -10.77
N ARG A 104 12.77 12.36 -10.84
CA ARG A 104 11.55 13.02 -10.37
C ARG A 104 10.32 12.60 -11.16
N SER A 105 10.38 12.59 -12.49
CA SER A 105 9.24 12.22 -13.35
C SER A 105 8.75 10.79 -13.09
N ARG A 106 9.66 9.86 -12.80
CA ARG A 106 9.32 8.48 -12.40
C ARG A 106 8.62 8.41 -11.05
N LEU A 107 9.05 9.21 -10.08
CA LEU A 107 8.45 9.25 -8.75
C LEU A 107 7.07 9.90 -8.78
N THR A 108 6.88 10.97 -9.55
CA THR A 108 5.61 11.73 -9.59
C THR A 108 4.59 11.18 -10.59
N GLY A 109 4.92 10.12 -11.34
CA GLY A 109 4.00 9.49 -12.30
C GLY A 109 3.67 10.36 -13.52
N VAL A 110 4.49 11.38 -13.81
CA VAL A 110 4.32 12.27 -14.97
C VAL A 110 4.78 11.59 -16.27
N GLU A 111 5.60 10.54 -16.14
CA GLU A 111 6.06 9.75 -17.27
C GLU A 111 4.97 8.74 -17.70
N ALA A 112 4.73 8.63 -19.02
CA ALA A 112 3.80 7.65 -19.56
C ALA A 112 4.28 6.20 -19.27
N PRO A 113 3.36 5.24 -19.03
CA PRO A 113 3.73 3.85 -18.83
C PRO A 113 4.53 3.32 -20.01
N ARG A 114 5.77 2.85 -19.78
CA ARG A 114 6.64 2.37 -20.87
C ARG A 114 6.21 1.01 -21.44
N ARG A 115 5.47 0.22 -20.68
CA ARG A 115 4.83 -1.03 -21.10
C ARG A 115 3.55 -1.25 -20.29
N ILE A 116 2.42 -1.43 -20.98
CA ILE A 116 1.19 -1.97 -20.39
C ILE A 116 1.24 -3.47 -20.67
N ASN A 117 1.41 -4.30 -19.63
CA ASN A 117 1.23 -5.74 -19.78
C ASN A 117 -0.28 -6.01 -19.89
N LEU A 118 -0.76 -6.19 -21.12
CA LEU A 118 -2.13 -6.58 -21.44
C LEU A 118 -2.47 -8.02 -20.98
N ASP A 119 -1.47 -8.78 -20.50
CA ASP A 119 -1.62 -10.16 -20.06
C ASP A 119 -2.56 -10.30 -18.85
N ALA A 120 -2.61 -9.31 -17.96
CA ALA A 120 -3.52 -9.35 -16.81
C ALA A 120 -4.99 -9.16 -17.19
N GLN A 121 -5.27 -8.35 -18.22
CA GLN A 121 -6.62 -8.19 -18.76
C GLN A 121 -7.03 -9.42 -19.55
N LYS A 122 -6.17 -9.92 -20.45
CA LYS A 122 -6.44 -11.15 -21.20
C LYS A 122 -6.67 -12.35 -20.28
N LEU A 123 -5.84 -12.50 -19.25
CA LEU A 123 -6.01 -13.58 -18.27
C LEU A 123 -7.32 -13.42 -17.47
N GLY A 124 -7.70 -12.19 -17.12
CA GLY A 124 -8.99 -11.91 -16.47
C GLY A 124 -10.18 -12.26 -17.36
N ASP A 125 -10.11 -11.92 -18.64
CA ASP A 125 -11.14 -12.21 -19.64
C ASP A 125 -11.25 -13.73 -19.89
N GLU A 126 -10.12 -14.44 -19.98
CA GLU A 126 -10.07 -15.91 -20.14
C GLU A 126 -10.61 -16.65 -18.91
N ILE A 127 -10.30 -16.17 -17.69
CA ILE A 127 -10.84 -16.73 -16.45
C ILE A 127 -12.36 -16.53 -16.39
N LEU A 128 -12.86 -15.34 -16.75
CA LEU A 128 -14.29 -15.05 -16.79
C LEU A 128 -15.03 -15.96 -17.79
N ALA A 129 -14.47 -16.16 -18.98
CA ALA A 129 -15.05 -17.05 -19.99
C ALA A 129 -15.13 -18.51 -19.50
N LEU A 130 -14.06 -19.03 -18.88
CA LEU A 130 -14.05 -20.38 -18.31
C LEU A 130 -15.04 -20.54 -17.14
N MET A 131 -15.19 -19.51 -16.30
CA MET A 131 -16.17 -19.54 -15.22
C MET A 131 -17.61 -19.54 -15.72
N GLU A 132 -17.90 -18.86 -16.83
CA GLU A 132 -19.22 -18.89 -17.47
C GLU A 132 -19.51 -20.26 -18.10
N GLU A 133 -18.53 -20.87 -18.78
CA GLU A 133 -18.66 -22.23 -19.34
C GLU A 133 -18.92 -23.28 -18.24
N MET A 134 -18.13 -23.28 -17.17
CA MET A 134 -18.34 -24.21 -16.05
C MET A 134 -19.71 -24.04 -15.40
N ARG A 135 -20.21 -22.81 -15.29
CA ARG A 135 -21.52 -22.53 -14.72
C ARG A 135 -22.67 -22.98 -15.62
N ALA A 136 -22.46 -22.99 -16.94
CA ALA A 136 -23.44 -23.50 -17.90
C ALA A 136 -23.48 -25.04 -17.91
N GLU A 137 -22.35 -25.72 -17.70
CA GLU A 137 -22.28 -27.18 -17.58
C GLU A 137 -22.95 -27.71 -16.30
N ASP A 138 -22.91 -26.95 -15.20
CA ASP A 138 -23.55 -27.31 -13.93
C ASP A 138 -25.09 -27.13 -13.93
N ASP A 139 -25.67 -26.39 -14.89
CA ASP A 139 -27.12 -26.12 -14.98
C ASP A 139 -27.86 -27.12 -15.90
N ASP A 140 -27.13 -27.96 -16.64
CA ASP A 140 -27.64 -28.91 -17.64
C ASP A 140 -27.56 -30.39 -17.20
N GLY A 141 -27.25 -30.66 -15.92
CA GLY A 141 -27.15 -31.99 -15.29
C GLY A 141 -28.08 -32.21 -14.10
#